data_AF-A0A095UWK6-F1
#
_entry.id   AF-A0A095UWK6-F1
#
_cell.length_a   1.000
_cell.length_b   1.000
_cell.length_c   1.000
_cell.angle_alpha   90.00
_cell.angle_beta   90.00
_cell.angle_gamma   90.00
#
_symmetry.space_group_name_H-M   'P 1'
#
loop_
_entity.id
_entity.type
_entity.pdbx_description
1 polymer ?
#
loop_
_entity_poly.entity_id
_entity_poly.type
_entity_poly.pdbx_seq_one_letter_code
_entity_poly.pdbx_strand_id
1 'polypeptide(L)'
;MIQIDLEKKSSEIKAIISVYTKESFIGFFADFIRNNTIRGFEEFSEKIKSKLKDSLYLIALRLSTDEGSIHFEFNEETKKDLIRVADIINEIVSYFLAANYTEKYLHKDSQIKFDLFIHETTFKNYFQNGVLNFVEQEINHIVNMFSPYNEKIKEKTGLDLYSFIDFYYLTEKVYKEKVYDSQSFLLDKSFYYMVTDKNGFDLNKLSEETKSKFLDFYERPHLALVFTKSDFIKFIDADKLDYLLDIFSKDLKNKIDFTFYTQKNPLDLQPIIKLNDYEYLNIFQKQIPTSIYNHLFTILGDNQKSLTQLYQRRGKLVFEEETLEIFNNFFKDKNTKVYHNYHLNGYEQDILIIHNKIAYIIECKTSKFREPLRNTEKAYTRIKEDFKTSIQEGYNQCLRVENEIFNNDKIIIGTKNEKVVIDTNHISNVFSIVVTLERYGAIQTDLSLLLEKENEEDFYPLSIFIDDLEIFLLSLYKKFNNPYRKFEEYLEIRQSLNGKIMSADELDICAMFLKNSIGLKKLISDNTFIIPDPLLQNIFDEMYFKKQIKIKQKYKSKF
;
A
#
# COMPACT_ATOMS: atom_id res chain seq x y z
N MET A 1 33.54 -6.94 2.78
CA MET A 1 32.31 -6.32 2.24
C MET A 1 32.67 -4.94 1.70
N ILE A 2 32.22 -4.56 0.50
CA ILE A 2 32.59 -3.27 -0.10
C ILE A 2 31.77 -2.17 0.58
N GLN A 3 32.44 -1.32 1.36
CA GLN A 3 31.86 -0.08 1.84
C GLN A 3 31.69 0.83 0.64
N ILE A 4 30.45 1.13 0.26
CA ILE A 4 30.17 2.10 -0.81
C ILE A 4 29.87 3.46 -0.20
N ASP A 5 30.30 4.50 -0.90
CA ASP A 5 29.91 5.87 -0.61
C ASP A 5 28.60 6.17 -1.34
N LEU A 6 27.49 6.18 -0.58
CA LEU A 6 26.15 6.38 -1.12
C LEU A 6 25.96 7.76 -1.76
N GLU A 7 26.60 8.79 -1.21
CA GLU A 7 26.52 10.15 -1.74
C GLU A 7 27.29 10.25 -3.06
N LYS A 8 28.48 9.64 -3.13
CA LYS A 8 29.24 9.53 -4.37
C LYS A 8 28.46 8.76 -5.45
N LYS A 9 27.86 7.62 -5.11
CA LYS A 9 27.05 6.82 -6.06
C LYS A 9 25.84 7.60 -6.57
N SER A 10 25.18 8.35 -5.70
CA SER A 10 24.06 9.23 -6.09
C SER A 10 24.54 10.37 -6.98
N SER A 11 25.73 10.92 -6.71
CA SER A 11 26.37 11.95 -7.54
C SER A 11 26.79 11.42 -8.91
N GLU A 12 27.26 10.17 -9.01
CA GLU A 12 27.54 9.48 -10.28
C GLU A 12 26.27 9.37 -11.14
N ILE A 13 25.14 9.00 -10.54
CA ILE A 13 23.84 9.00 -11.23
C ILE A 13 23.47 10.41 -11.70
N LYS A 14 23.56 11.41 -10.81
CA LYS A 14 23.25 12.82 -11.14
C LYS A 14 24.08 13.30 -12.33
N ALA A 15 25.38 12.98 -12.37
CA ALA A 15 26.25 13.36 -13.48
C ALA A 15 25.77 12.78 -14.82
N ILE A 16 25.33 11.52 -14.84
CA ILE A 16 24.80 10.87 -16.05
C ILE A 16 23.48 11.52 -16.48
N ILE A 17 22.52 11.70 -15.56
CA ILE A 17 21.16 12.11 -15.94
C ILE A 17 20.99 13.63 -16.11
N SER A 18 21.91 14.45 -15.58
CA SER A 18 21.81 15.92 -15.61
C SER A 18 21.96 16.54 -16.99
N VAL A 19 22.54 15.81 -17.95
CA VAL A 19 22.69 16.28 -19.34
C VAL A 19 21.34 16.39 -20.05
N TYR A 20 20.37 15.57 -19.64
CA TYR A 20 19.04 15.50 -20.24
C TYR A 20 18.11 16.59 -19.70
N THR A 21 17.22 17.14 -20.54
CA THR A 21 16.20 18.08 -20.05
C THR A 21 15.33 17.43 -18.98
N LYS A 22 14.91 18.21 -17.97
CA LYS A 22 14.08 17.66 -16.89
C LYS A 22 12.77 17.11 -17.43
N GLU A 23 12.09 17.85 -18.32
CA GLU A 23 10.80 17.47 -18.88
C GLU A 23 10.87 16.11 -19.59
N SER A 24 11.80 15.94 -20.53
CA SER A 24 11.90 14.69 -21.30
C SER A 24 12.25 13.48 -20.43
N PHE A 25 13.18 13.64 -19.49
CA PHE A 25 13.61 12.56 -18.61
C PHE A 25 12.51 12.15 -17.64
N ILE A 26 11.84 13.13 -17.03
CA ILE A 26 10.73 12.87 -16.09
C ILE A 26 9.53 12.29 -16.84
N GLY A 27 9.21 12.82 -18.03
CA GLY A 27 8.17 12.29 -18.90
C GLY A 27 8.42 10.82 -19.25
N PHE A 28 9.65 10.46 -19.63
CA PHE A 28 10.02 9.06 -19.87
C PHE A 28 9.73 8.17 -18.66
N PHE A 29 10.19 8.56 -17.46
CA PHE A 29 9.97 7.73 -16.27
C PHE A 29 8.50 7.67 -15.82
N ALA A 30 7.73 8.73 -16.04
CA ALA A 30 6.29 8.72 -15.79
C ALA A 30 5.55 7.72 -16.69
N ASP A 31 5.92 7.63 -17.97
CA ASP A 31 5.40 6.60 -18.89
C ASP A 31 5.92 5.20 -18.52
N PHE A 32 7.21 5.06 -18.23
CA PHE A 32 7.87 3.79 -17.90
C PHE A 32 7.20 3.07 -16.73
N ILE A 33 6.84 3.80 -15.67
CA ILE A 33 6.14 3.24 -14.50
C ILE A 33 4.89 2.45 -14.92
N ARG A 34 4.17 2.91 -15.96
CA ARG A 34 2.88 2.36 -16.38
C ARG A 34 2.98 1.39 -17.55
N ASN A 35 3.82 1.72 -18.53
CA ASN A 35 3.81 1.10 -19.85
C ASN A 35 5.07 0.27 -20.16
N ASN A 36 5.93 -0.01 -19.16
CA ASN A 36 7.19 -0.74 -19.39
C ASN A 36 7.03 -2.12 -20.04
N THR A 37 5.91 -2.81 -19.82
CA THR A 37 5.63 -4.12 -20.42
C THR A 37 5.22 -4.05 -21.89
N ILE A 38 4.76 -2.88 -22.35
CA ILE A 38 4.21 -2.67 -23.70
C ILE A 38 5.24 -1.98 -24.60
N ARG A 39 6.14 -1.18 -24.03
CA ARG A 39 7.07 -0.31 -24.75
C ARG A 39 8.40 -0.98 -25.18
N GLY A 40 8.62 -2.25 -24.86
CA GLY A 40 9.80 -3.00 -25.34
C GLY A 40 11.13 -2.49 -24.77
N PHE A 41 11.15 -2.02 -23.51
CA PHE A 41 12.37 -1.57 -22.83
C PHE A 41 13.25 -2.73 -22.33
N GLU A 42 13.42 -3.77 -23.15
CA GLU A 42 14.17 -4.98 -22.84
C GLU A 42 15.60 -4.64 -22.37
N GLU A 43 16.18 -5.51 -21.54
CA GLU A 43 17.48 -5.32 -20.85
C GLU A 43 17.49 -4.22 -19.77
N PHE A 44 17.13 -2.97 -20.10
CA PHE A 44 17.05 -1.90 -19.10
C PHE A 44 15.95 -2.19 -18.08
N SER A 45 14.75 -2.53 -18.56
CA SER A 45 13.64 -2.87 -17.68
C SER A 45 14.05 -4.00 -16.75
N GLU A 46 14.65 -5.08 -17.25
CA GLU A 46 15.06 -6.23 -16.42
C GLU A 46 16.03 -5.84 -15.28
N LYS A 47 16.87 -4.82 -15.47
CA LYS A 47 17.80 -4.33 -14.44
C LYS A 47 17.14 -3.46 -13.37
N ILE A 48 16.04 -2.77 -13.69
CA ILE A 48 15.28 -1.99 -12.72
C ILE A 48 14.41 -2.93 -11.88
N LYS A 49 14.78 -3.11 -10.61
CA LYS A 49 14.13 -4.04 -9.69
C LYS A 49 12.74 -3.57 -9.27
N SER A 50 12.57 -2.30 -8.92
CA SER A 50 11.28 -1.71 -8.60
C SER A 50 10.92 -0.64 -9.61
N LYS A 51 9.99 -0.94 -10.53
CA LYS A 51 9.55 0.00 -11.57
C LYS A 51 9.06 1.31 -10.99
N LEU A 52 8.34 1.26 -9.87
CA LEU A 52 7.83 2.45 -9.22
C LEU A 52 8.92 3.16 -8.43
N LYS A 53 9.56 2.48 -7.47
CA LYS A 53 10.47 3.14 -6.52
C LYS A 53 11.73 3.67 -7.19
N ASP A 54 12.35 2.89 -8.08
CA ASP A 54 13.58 3.30 -8.76
C ASP A 54 13.32 4.49 -9.70
N SER A 55 12.16 4.50 -10.38
CA SER A 55 11.75 5.62 -11.22
C SER A 55 11.46 6.88 -10.41
N LEU A 56 10.74 6.78 -9.30
CA LEU A 56 10.49 7.93 -8.42
C LEU A 56 11.78 8.50 -7.83
N TYR A 57 12.75 7.64 -7.49
CA TYR A 57 14.08 8.05 -7.07
C TYR A 57 14.81 8.82 -8.18
N LEU A 58 14.78 8.33 -9.41
CA LEU A 58 15.42 8.98 -10.56
C LEU A 58 14.76 10.31 -10.93
N ILE A 59 13.43 10.40 -10.86
CA ILE A 59 12.71 11.66 -11.07
C ILE A 59 13.14 12.68 -10.00
N ALA A 60 13.16 12.29 -8.72
CA ALA A 60 13.58 13.19 -7.65
C ALA A 60 15.07 13.59 -7.78
N LEU A 61 15.97 12.66 -8.14
CA LEU A 61 17.36 13.01 -8.44
C LEU A 61 17.46 14.00 -9.60
N ARG A 62 16.66 13.82 -10.66
CA ARG A 62 16.65 14.76 -11.80
C ARG A 62 16.15 16.15 -11.39
N LEU A 63 15.15 16.24 -10.52
CA LEU A 63 14.67 17.51 -9.96
C LEU A 63 15.73 18.18 -9.05
N SER A 64 16.67 17.41 -8.50
CA SER A 64 17.77 17.93 -7.66
C SER A 64 18.97 18.47 -8.43
N THR A 65 18.97 18.38 -9.76
CA THR A 65 20.06 18.88 -10.62
C THR A 65 19.61 20.07 -11.46
N ASP A 66 20.58 20.77 -12.07
CA ASP A 66 20.32 21.92 -12.93
C ASP A 66 19.69 21.49 -14.26
N GLU A 67 19.20 22.44 -15.05
CA GLU A 67 18.56 22.13 -16.34
C GLU A 67 19.59 21.59 -17.34
N GLY A 68 19.21 20.55 -18.07
CA GLY A 68 20.04 19.91 -19.09
C GLY A 68 19.72 20.47 -20.47
N SER A 69 20.56 20.19 -21.46
CA SER A 69 20.38 20.69 -22.83
C SER A 69 19.96 19.62 -23.84
N ILE A 70 20.02 18.34 -23.47
CA ILE A 70 19.77 17.21 -24.39
C ILE A 70 18.34 16.69 -24.19
N HIS A 71 17.54 16.61 -25.24
CA HIS A 71 16.23 15.94 -25.14
C HIS A 71 16.44 14.43 -24.95
N PHE A 72 15.77 13.83 -23.96
CA PHE A 72 15.87 12.41 -23.69
C PHE A 72 14.93 11.63 -24.63
N GLU A 73 15.52 10.75 -25.42
CA GLU A 73 14.80 9.76 -26.23
C GLU A 73 15.38 8.38 -25.93
N PHE A 74 14.54 7.35 -25.88
CA PHE A 74 15.04 5.99 -25.63
C PHE A 74 15.63 5.40 -26.93
N ASN A 75 16.96 5.31 -27.00
CA ASN A 75 17.72 4.73 -28.12
C ASN A 75 18.93 3.95 -27.59
N GLU A 76 19.74 3.36 -28.47
CA GLU A 76 20.89 2.53 -28.07
C GLU A 76 21.97 3.27 -27.26
N GLU A 77 22.10 4.58 -27.42
CA GLU A 77 23.05 5.39 -26.64
C GLU A 77 22.50 5.67 -25.24
N THR A 78 21.28 6.21 -25.14
CA THR A 78 20.65 6.51 -23.85
C THR A 78 20.33 5.24 -23.05
N LYS A 79 20.07 4.12 -23.74
CA LYS A 79 19.92 2.81 -23.11
C LYS A 79 21.17 2.40 -22.34
N LYS A 80 22.38 2.67 -22.86
CA LYS A 80 23.64 2.38 -22.14
C LYS A 80 23.78 3.23 -20.88
N ASP A 81 23.42 4.50 -20.96
CA ASP A 81 23.38 5.39 -19.79
C ASP A 81 22.41 4.87 -18.73
N LEU A 82 21.20 4.50 -19.15
CA LEU A 82 20.17 3.97 -18.25
C LEU A 82 20.56 2.62 -17.65
N ILE A 83 21.22 1.73 -18.39
CA ILE A 83 21.78 0.47 -17.87
C ILE A 83 22.83 0.76 -16.80
N ARG A 84 23.75 1.71 -17.05
CA ARG A 84 24.76 2.11 -16.08
C ARG A 84 24.11 2.70 -14.82
N VAL A 85 23.09 3.54 -14.98
CA VAL A 85 22.30 4.09 -13.86
C VAL A 85 21.63 2.97 -13.07
N ALA A 86 21.00 2.01 -13.75
CA ALA A 86 20.36 0.86 -13.11
C ALA A 86 21.36 0.00 -12.34
N ASP A 87 22.57 -0.20 -12.87
CA ASP A 87 23.64 -0.92 -12.18
C ASP A 87 24.11 -0.18 -10.91
N ILE A 88 24.25 1.14 -10.95
CA ILE A 88 24.57 1.94 -9.75
C ILE A 88 23.44 1.86 -8.71
N ILE A 89 22.17 1.95 -9.13
CA ILE A 89 21.01 1.75 -8.23
C ILE A 89 21.07 0.35 -7.62
N ASN A 90 21.35 -0.67 -8.42
CA ASN A 90 21.46 -2.04 -7.94
C ASN A 90 22.60 -2.21 -6.93
N GLU A 91 23.71 -1.51 -7.07
CA GLU A 91 24.77 -1.46 -6.05
C GLU A 91 24.27 -0.81 -4.76
N ILE A 92 23.59 0.34 -4.85
CA ILE A 92 22.99 1.04 -3.71
C ILE A 92 22.01 0.13 -2.97
N VAL A 93 21.05 -0.46 -3.69
CA VAL A 93 20.05 -1.37 -3.13
C VAL A 93 20.71 -2.60 -2.54
N SER A 94 21.68 -3.21 -3.24
CA SER A 94 22.39 -4.39 -2.72
C SER A 94 23.17 -4.08 -1.47
N TYR A 95 23.77 -2.89 -1.34
CA TYR A 95 24.39 -2.45 -0.10
C TYR A 95 23.35 -2.34 1.03
N PHE A 96 22.19 -1.74 0.80
CA PHE A 96 21.11 -1.72 1.80
C PHE A 96 20.63 -3.13 2.18
N LEU A 97 20.61 -4.08 1.25
CA LEU A 97 20.18 -5.45 1.52
C LEU A 97 21.28 -6.32 2.15
N ALA A 98 22.56 -5.96 2.01
CA ALA A 98 23.68 -6.80 2.41
C ALA A 98 24.55 -6.21 3.54
N ALA A 99 24.52 -4.90 3.81
CA ALA A 99 25.51 -4.27 4.68
C ALA A 99 25.53 -4.82 6.12
N ASN A 100 24.41 -5.38 6.58
CA ASN A 100 24.35 -6.00 7.90
C ASN A 100 24.81 -7.47 7.92
N TYR A 101 24.99 -8.15 6.78
CA TYR A 101 25.43 -9.54 6.71
C TYR A 101 26.97 -9.67 6.75
N THR A 102 27.59 -9.23 7.84
CA THR A 102 29.06 -9.25 8.03
C THR A 102 29.59 -10.64 8.45
N GLU A 103 30.91 -10.89 8.29
CA GLU A 103 31.56 -12.13 8.77
C GLU A 103 31.32 -12.39 10.27
N LYS A 104 31.11 -11.33 11.04
CA LYS A 104 30.70 -11.37 12.45
C LYS A 104 29.45 -12.22 12.66
N TYR A 105 28.57 -12.39 11.67
CA TYR A 105 27.33 -13.18 11.74
C TYR A 105 27.49 -14.63 11.32
N LEU A 106 28.54 -14.97 10.54
CA LEU A 106 28.80 -16.36 10.13
C LEU A 106 29.27 -17.23 11.31
N HIS A 107 29.89 -16.63 12.32
CA HIS A 107 30.54 -17.32 13.45
C HIS A 107 29.90 -17.06 14.83
N LYS A 108 28.70 -16.46 14.90
CA LYS A 108 28.04 -16.07 16.15
C LYS A 108 26.85 -16.95 16.57
N ASP A 109 26.53 -16.83 17.87
CA ASP A 109 25.36 -17.30 18.61
C ASP A 109 24.04 -17.20 17.81
N SER A 110 23.15 -18.18 18.00
CA SER A 110 21.80 -18.23 17.43
C SER A 110 20.99 -16.95 17.65
N GLN A 111 21.11 -16.29 18.80
CA GLN A 111 20.33 -15.08 19.09
C GLN A 111 20.66 -13.93 18.14
N ILE A 112 21.93 -13.77 17.79
CA ILE A 112 22.36 -12.64 16.95
C ILE A 112 21.91 -12.83 15.50
N LYS A 113 21.83 -14.08 15.04
CA LYS A 113 21.25 -14.41 13.72
C LYS A 113 19.75 -14.13 13.72
N PHE A 114 19.09 -14.42 14.82
CA PHE A 114 17.67 -14.15 15.01
C PHE A 114 17.37 -12.65 15.00
N ASP A 115 18.08 -11.84 15.78
CA ASP A 115 17.91 -10.39 15.82
C ASP A 115 18.11 -9.75 14.43
N LEU A 116 19.12 -10.23 13.69
CA LEU A 116 19.36 -9.82 12.32
C LEU A 116 18.23 -10.20 11.38
N PHE A 117 17.68 -11.42 11.50
CA PHE A 117 16.55 -11.86 10.70
C PHE A 117 15.31 -10.98 10.91
N ILE A 118 14.96 -10.71 12.17
CA ILE A 118 13.84 -9.83 12.54
C ILE A 118 14.06 -8.42 11.99
N HIS A 119 15.28 -7.90 12.15
CA HIS A 119 15.64 -6.58 11.64
C HIS A 119 15.51 -6.49 10.13
N GLU A 120 16.14 -7.40 9.40
CA GLU A 120 16.22 -7.34 7.94
C GLU A 120 14.87 -7.59 7.28
N THR A 121 14.04 -8.49 7.81
CA THR A 121 12.68 -8.72 7.29
C THR A 121 11.80 -7.48 7.48
N THR A 122 11.86 -6.84 8.65
CA THR A 122 11.11 -5.61 8.93
C THR A 122 11.60 -4.43 8.08
N PHE A 123 12.92 -4.23 8.01
CA PHE A 123 13.54 -3.16 7.22
C PHE A 123 13.20 -3.30 5.73
N LYS A 124 13.33 -4.51 5.18
CA LYS A 124 13.03 -4.78 3.77
C LYS A 124 11.55 -4.55 3.47
N ASN A 125 10.65 -5.02 4.32
CA ASN A 125 9.21 -4.79 4.15
C ASN A 125 8.87 -3.28 4.14
N TYR A 126 9.45 -2.50 5.06
CA TYR A 126 9.24 -1.04 5.11
C TYR A 126 9.75 -0.33 3.85
N PHE A 127 10.97 -0.64 3.42
CA PHE A 127 11.61 0.12 2.35
C PHE A 127 11.26 -0.39 0.94
N GLN A 128 10.90 -1.65 0.75
CA GLN A 128 10.70 -2.21 -0.59
C GLN A 128 9.25 -2.14 -1.06
N ASN A 129 8.30 -1.92 -0.15
CA ASN A 129 6.87 -1.86 -0.46
C ASN A 129 6.37 -0.41 -0.58
N GLY A 130 5.44 -0.19 -1.52
CA GLY A 130 4.66 1.05 -1.60
C GLY A 130 3.37 0.95 -0.76
N VAL A 131 2.42 1.85 -1.01
CA VAL A 131 1.07 1.73 -0.42
C VAL A 131 0.33 0.57 -1.12
N LEU A 132 0.09 -0.51 -0.38
CA LEU A 132 -0.46 -1.79 -0.86
C LEU A 132 -1.97 -1.94 -0.58
N ASN A 133 -2.78 -0.93 -0.90
CA ASN A 133 -4.24 -1.03 -0.78
C ASN A 133 -4.94 -0.62 -2.09
N PHE A 134 -6.23 -0.88 -2.20
CA PHE A 134 -7.01 -0.37 -3.31
C PHE A 134 -7.37 1.10 -3.08
N VAL A 135 -7.53 1.86 -4.18
CA VAL A 135 -7.84 3.30 -4.12
C VAL A 135 -9.08 3.56 -3.27
N GLU A 136 -10.11 2.72 -3.39
CA GLU A 136 -11.34 2.85 -2.61
C GLU A 136 -11.11 2.78 -1.10
N GLN A 137 -10.13 1.99 -0.65
CA GLN A 137 -9.72 1.93 0.75
C GLN A 137 -9.06 3.24 1.15
N GLU A 138 -8.12 3.78 0.36
CA GLU A 138 -7.53 5.10 0.63
C GLU A 138 -8.58 6.23 0.70
N ILE A 139 -9.56 6.25 -0.22
CA ILE A 139 -10.65 7.22 -0.19
C ILE A 139 -11.52 7.04 1.05
N ASN A 140 -11.84 5.80 1.43
CA ASN A 140 -12.60 5.52 2.65
C ASN A 140 -11.85 6.00 3.90
N HIS A 141 -10.53 5.80 3.96
CA HIS A 141 -9.67 6.31 5.04
C HIS A 141 -9.75 7.83 5.17
N ILE A 142 -9.70 8.56 4.04
CA ILE A 142 -9.86 10.02 4.01
C ILE A 142 -11.25 10.42 4.52
N VAL A 143 -12.31 9.79 4.03
CA VAL A 143 -13.70 10.13 4.41
C VAL A 143 -13.94 9.87 5.90
N ASN A 144 -13.55 8.70 6.41
CA ASN A 144 -13.74 8.35 7.82
C ASN A 144 -12.98 9.30 8.74
N MET A 145 -11.74 9.62 8.37
CA MET A 145 -10.88 10.45 9.18
C MET A 145 -11.35 11.90 9.23
N PHE A 146 -11.70 12.48 8.07
CA PHE A 146 -11.79 13.93 7.92
C PHE A 146 -13.21 14.48 7.76
N SER A 147 -14.23 13.64 7.52
CA SER A 147 -15.61 14.13 7.33
C SER A 147 -16.15 14.97 8.51
N PRO A 148 -15.86 14.69 9.80
CA PRO A 148 -16.32 15.57 10.89
C PRO A 148 -15.59 16.90 10.96
N TYR A 149 -14.47 17.06 10.26
CA TYR A 149 -13.67 18.29 10.22
C TYR A 149 -13.97 19.13 8.99
N ASN A 150 -15.00 18.80 8.20
CA ASN A 150 -15.28 19.47 6.93
C ASN A 150 -15.35 21.01 7.04
N GLU A 151 -15.99 21.53 8.09
CA GLU A 151 -16.06 22.99 8.31
C GLU A 151 -14.70 23.60 8.64
N LYS A 152 -13.86 22.92 9.43
CA LYS A 152 -12.49 23.37 9.73
C LYS A 152 -11.59 23.30 8.49
N ILE A 153 -11.81 22.33 7.60
CA ILE A 153 -11.12 22.23 6.31
C ILE A 153 -11.51 23.42 5.43
N LYS A 154 -12.82 23.72 5.30
CA LYS A 154 -13.31 24.90 4.57
C LYS A 154 -12.74 26.20 5.10
N GLU A 155 -12.72 26.38 6.42
CA GLU A 155 -12.17 27.58 7.05
C GLU A 155 -10.68 27.78 6.70
N LYS A 156 -9.89 26.70 6.72
CA LYS A 156 -8.44 26.76 6.49
C LYS A 156 -8.05 26.84 5.01
N THR A 157 -8.87 26.31 4.11
CA THR A 157 -8.47 26.07 2.72
C THR A 157 -9.38 26.72 1.69
N GLY A 158 -10.58 27.15 2.08
CA GLY A 158 -11.64 27.55 1.16
C GLY A 158 -12.31 26.37 0.43
N LEU A 159 -11.89 25.13 0.68
CA LEU A 159 -12.39 23.90 0.06
C LEU A 159 -13.05 22.99 1.09
N ASP A 160 -14.08 22.27 0.67
CA ASP A 160 -14.59 21.16 1.48
C ASP A 160 -13.79 19.87 1.23
N LEU A 161 -13.93 18.90 2.11
CA LEU A 161 -13.26 17.60 2.02
C LEU A 161 -13.49 16.94 0.64
N TYR A 162 -14.72 17.02 0.15
CA TYR A 162 -15.14 16.34 -1.07
C TYR A 162 -14.55 17.00 -2.32
N SER A 163 -14.20 18.29 -2.27
CA SER A 163 -13.48 18.98 -3.35
C SER A 163 -12.08 18.38 -3.55
N PHE A 164 -11.38 17.99 -2.47
CA PHE A 164 -10.10 17.28 -2.57
C PHE A 164 -10.28 15.89 -3.18
N ILE A 165 -11.30 15.14 -2.74
CA ILE A 165 -11.57 13.80 -3.28
C ILE A 165 -11.99 13.87 -4.76
N ASP A 166 -12.86 14.81 -5.11
CA ASP A 166 -13.29 15.04 -6.49
C ASP A 166 -12.13 15.43 -7.40
N PHE A 167 -11.12 16.14 -6.90
CA PHE A 167 -9.89 16.42 -7.66
C PHE A 167 -9.16 15.15 -8.10
N TYR A 168 -9.08 14.14 -7.24
CA TYR A 168 -8.56 12.82 -7.61
C TYR A 168 -9.38 12.18 -8.73
N TYR A 169 -10.72 12.14 -8.59
CA TYR A 169 -11.57 11.53 -9.61
C TYR A 169 -11.55 12.29 -10.94
N LEU A 170 -11.45 13.61 -10.89
CA LEU A 170 -11.30 14.45 -12.08
C LEU A 170 -9.99 14.19 -12.81
N THR A 171 -8.87 14.10 -12.09
CA THR A 171 -7.58 13.79 -12.71
C THR A 171 -7.57 12.39 -13.33
N GLU A 172 -8.21 11.41 -12.67
CA GLU A 172 -8.45 10.07 -13.22
C GLU A 172 -9.30 10.09 -14.49
N LYS A 173 -10.36 10.88 -14.51
CA LYS A 173 -11.24 11.04 -15.66
C LYS A 173 -10.48 11.65 -16.85
N VAL A 174 -9.79 12.77 -16.64
CA VAL A 174 -8.98 13.44 -17.66
C VAL A 174 -7.90 12.52 -18.20
N TYR A 175 -7.23 11.77 -17.32
CA TYR A 175 -6.25 10.76 -17.72
C TYR A 175 -6.87 9.70 -18.65
N LYS A 176 -8.02 9.12 -18.30
CA LYS A 176 -8.70 8.12 -19.14
C LYS A 176 -9.12 8.68 -20.49
N GLU A 177 -9.63 9.91 -20.53
CA GLU A 177 -10.01 10.60 -21.77
C GLU A 177 -8.78 10.81 -22.68
N LYS A 178 -7.65 11.26 -22.11
CA LYS A 178 -6.41 11.47 -22.86
C LYS A 178 -5.75 10.17 -23.32
N VAL A 179 -5.77 9.11 -22.49
CA VAL A 179 -5.31 7.78 -22.91
C VAL A 179 -6.14 7.28 -24.09
N TYR A 180 -7.47 7.37 -23.99
CA TYR A 180 -8.36 6.96 -25.08
C TYR A 180 -8.09 7.75 -26.36
N ASP A 181 -7.95 9.08 -26.27
CA ASP A 181 -7.66 9.92 -27.43
C ASP A 181 -6.29 9.61 -28.04
N SER A 182 -5.24 9.50 -27.21
CA SER A 182 -3.87 9.17 -27.66
C SER A 182 -3.78 7.80 -28.33
N GLN A 183 -4.67 6.86 -27.97
CA GLN A 183 -4.72 5.51 -28.55
C GLN A 183 -5.81 5.35 -29.63
N SER A 184 -6.57 6.40 -29.93
CA SER A 184 -7.70 6.32 -30.85
C SER A 184 -7.29 5.96 -32.29
N PHE A 185 -6.02 6.17 -32.67
CA PHE A 185 -5.46 5.71 -33.94
C PHE A 185 -5.56 4.17 -34.11
N LEU A 186 -5.55 3.40 -33.01
CA LEU A 186 -5.73 1.94 -33.05
C LEU A 186 -7.14 1.52 -33.51
N LEU A 187 -8.11 2.42 -33.40
CA LEU A 187 -9.48 2.21 -33.86
C LEU A 187 -9.66 2.57 -35.35
N ASP A 188 -8.68 3.21 -35.97
CA ASP A 188 -8.71 3.54 -37.39
C ASP A 188 -8.44 2.29 -38.24
N LYS A 189 -9.37 1.99 -39.15
CA LYS A 189 -9.23 0.89 -40.10
C LYS A 189 -8.02 1.08 -41.01
N SER A 190 -7.68 2.31 -41.41
CA SER A 190 -6.51 2.54 -42.26
C SER A 190 -5.22 2.21 -41.53
N PHE A 191 -5.15 2.48 -40.22
CA PHE A 191 -4.04 2.09 -39.37
C PHE A 191 -3.95 0.56 -39.26
N TYR A 192 -5.08 -0.12 -39.01
CA TYR A 192 -5.12 -1.59 -38.98
C TYR A 192 -4.66 -2.20 -40.32
N TYR A 193 -5.16 -1.70 -41.45
CA TYR A 193 -4.75 -2.17 -42.78
C TYR A 193 -3.28 -1.90 -43.06
N MET A 194 -2.75 -0.74 -42.63
CA MET A 194 -1.34 -0.42 -42.77
C MET A 194 -0.45 -1.39 -41.97
N VAL A 195 -0.80 -1.69 -40.71
CA VAL A 195 -0.01 -2.60 -39.85
C VAL A 195 -0.10 -4.07 -40.32
N THR A 196 -1.17 -4.44 -41.03
CA THR A 196 -1.36 -5.79 -41.59
C THR A 196 -0.90 -5.92 -43.05
N ASP A 197 -0.50 -4.82 -43.71
CA ASP A 197 -0.01 -4.81 -45.09
C ASP A 197 1.37 -5.47 -45.18
N LYS A 198 1.46 -6.54 -45.98
CA LYS A 198 2.72 -7.26 -46.22
C LYS A 198 3.73 -6.46 -47.03
N ASN A 199 3.30 -5.37 -47.70
CA ASN A 199 4.15 -4.53 -48.54
C ASN A 199 4.88 -3.43 -47.75
N GLY A 200 4.68 -3.34 -46.43
CA GLY A 200 5.42 -2.46 -45.55
C GLY A 200 4.62 -1.28 -44.97
N PHE A 201 5.24 -0.59 -44.02
CA PHE A 201 4.67 0.49 -43.22
C PHE A 201 4.78 1.83 -43.96
N ASP A 202 3.65 2.42 -44.36
CA ASP A 202 3.59 3.71 -45.07
C ASP A 202 2.60 4.67 -44.39
N LEU A 203 3.13 5.62 -43.63
CA LEU A 203 2.36 6.62 -42.89
C LEU A 203 1.53 7.54 -43.79
N ASN A 204 1.87 7.66 -45.08
CA ASN A 204 1.10 8.52 -46.00
C ASN A 204 -0.27 7.95 -46.35
N LYS A 205 -0.54 6.68 -46.00
CA LYS A 205 -1.85 6.04 -46.14
C LYS A 205 -2.82 6.41 -45.00
N LEU A 206 -2.34 7.09 -43.96
CA LEU A 206 -3.15 7.50 -42.81
C LEU A 206 -3.73 8.89 -43.02
N SER A 207 -4.87 9.18 -42.37
CA SER A 207 -5.32 10.56 -42.22
C SER A 207 -4.30 11.37 -41.41
N GLU A 208 -4.24 12.68 -41.61
CA GLU A 208 -3.34 13.55 -40.83
C GLU A 208 -3.63 13.45 -39.31
N GLU A 209 -4.90 13.28 -38.92
CA GLU A 209 -5.26 13.09 -37.51
C GLU A 209 -4.69 11.78 -36.96
N THR A 210 -4.90 10.67 -37.66
CA THR A 210 -4.42 9.33 -37.25
C THR A 210 -2.90 9.29 -37.22
N LYS A 211 -2.26 9.91 -38.21
CA LYS A 211 -0.81 10.05 -38.28
C LYS A 211 -0.27 10.86 -37.11
N SER A 212 -0.86 12.03 -36.82
CA SER A 212 -0.46 12.86 -35.68
C SER A 212 -0.58 12.10 -34.37
N LYS A 213 -1.72 11.47 -34.11
CA LYS A 213 -1.96 10.70 -32.87
C LYS A 213 -1.01 9.53 -32.71
N PHE A 214 -0.72 8.81 -33.79
CA PHE A 214 0.27 7.73 -33.78
C PHE A 214 1.68 8.24 -33.46
N LEU A 215 2.10 9.34 -34.10
CA LEU A 215 3.41 9.95 -33.85
C LEU A 215 3.50 10.48 -32.41
N ASP A 216 2.49 11.19 -31.92
CA ASP A 216 2.43 11.67 -30.53
C ASP A 216 2.53 10.51 -29.53
N PHE A 217 1.79 9.42 -29.78
CA PHE A 217 1.84 8.22 -28.93
C PHE A 217 3.22 7.55 -28.92
N TYR A 218 3.96 7.61 -30.04
CA TYR A 218 5.28 6.99 -30.17
C TYR A 218 6.40 7.88 -29.62
N GLU A 219 6.43 9.15 -30.02
CA GLU A 219 7.50 10.11 -29.71
C GLU A 219 7.31 10.76 -28.33
N ARG A 220 6.07 10.99 -27.90
CA ARG A 220 5.76 11.68 -26.64
C ARG A 220 4.74 10.89 -25.80
N PRO A 221 5.08 9.66 -25.39
CA PRO A 221 4.15 8.73 -24.78
C PRO A 221 3.55 9.22 -23.45
N HIS A 222 4.25 10.11 -22.76
CA HIS A 222 3.82 10.72 -21.50
C HIS A 222 2.73 11.78 -21.67
N LEU A 223 2.39 12.21 -22.89
CA LEU A 223 1.36 13.24 -23.12
C LEU A 223 -0.01 12.87 -22.56
N ALA A 224 -0.35 11.58 -22.52
CA ALA A 224 -1.58 11.11 -21.89
C ALA A 224 -1.64 11.41 -20.38
N LEU A 225 -0.49 11.65 -19.74
CA LEU A 225 -0.34 12.02 -18.33
C LEU A 225 -0.29 13.54 -18.11
N VAL A 226 -0.22 14.32 -19.20
CA VAL A 226 -0.13 15.78 -19.15
C VAL A 226 -1.52 16.40 -19.27
N PHE A 227 -1.84 17.31 -18.35
CA PHE A 227 -3.08 18.07 -18.37
C PHE A 227 -2.84 19.56 -18.21
N THR A 228 -3.84 20.35 -18.58
CA THR A 228 -3.86 21.81 -18.40
C THR A 228 -5.00 22.20 -17.48
N LYS A 229 -4.98 23.43 -16.95
CA LYS A 229 -6.12 23.95 -16.16
C LYS A 229 -7.44 23.93 -16.96
N SER A 230 -7.37 24.13 -18.28
CA SER A 230 -8.55 24.16 -19.15
C SER A 230 -9.30 22.82 -19.20
N ASP A 231 -8.62 21.71 -18.92
CA ASP A 231 -9.22 20.38 -18.83
C ASP A 231 -10.20 20.28 -17.64
N PHE A 232 -10.05 21.16 -16.63
CA PHE A 232 -10.79 21.10 -15.36
C PHE A 232 -11.78 22.25 -15.15
N ILE A 233 -11.58 23.42 -15.76
CA ILE A 233 -12.37 24.64 -15.50
C ILE A 233 -13.89 24.44 -15.74
N LYS A 234 -14.29 23.45 -16.55
CA LYS A 234 -15.71 23.09 -16.75
C LYS A 234 -16.34 22.36 -15.55
N PHE A 235 -15.53 21.87 -14.63
CA PHE A 235 -15.92 20.96 -13.54
C PHE A 235 -15.62 21.52 -12.15
N ILE A 236 -14.62 22.39 -12.01
CA ILE A 236 -14.17 23.00 -10.76
C ILE A 236 -13.81 24.46 -11.00
N ASP A 237 -14.11 25.32 -10.01
CA ASP A 237 -13.80 26.75 -10.07
C ASP A 237 -12.27 26.97 -10.17
N ALA A 238 -11.85 27.99 -10.94
CA ALA A 238 -10.44 28.25 -11.20
C ALA A 238 -9.62 28.46 -9.92
N ASP A 239 -10.12 29.26 -8.97
CA ASP A 239 -9.43 29.54 -7.71
C ASP A 239 -9.21 28.27 -6.86
N LYS A 240 -10.18 27.35 -6.90
CA LYS A 240 -10.11 26.06 -6.19
C LYS A 240 -9.09 25.13 -6.83
N LEU A 241 -9.08 25.06 -8.17
CA LEU A 241 -8.10 24.29 -8.91
C LEU A 241 -6.69 24.81 -8.66
N ASP A 242 -6.52 26.13 -8.64
CA ASP A 242 -5.21 26.76 -8.40
C ASP A 242 -4.68 26.43 -7.02
N TYR A 243 -5.53 26.45 -5.99
CA TYR A 243 -5.17 26.01 -4.64
C TYR A 243 -4.74 24.53 -4.61
N LEU A 244 -5.49 23.64 -5.26
CA LEU A 244 -5.16 22.21 -5.31
C LEU A 244 -3.84 21.94 -6.05
N LEU A 245 -3.60 22.64 -7.16
CA LEU A 245 -2.36 22.50 -7.92
C LEU A 245 -1.17 23.09 -7.15
N ASP A 246 -1.33 24.19 -6.43
CA ASP A 246 -0.25 24.75 -5.59
C ASP A 246 0.21 23.75 -4.51
N ILE A 247 -0.75 23.03 -3.89
CA ILE A 247 -0.44 22.03 -2.87
C ILE A 247 0.20 20.78 -3.48
N PHE A 248 -0.44 20.19 -4.49
CA PHE A 248 -0.09 18.84 -4.96
C PHE A 248 0.90 18.83 -6.12
N SER A 249 1.34 20.00 -6.61
CA SER A 249 2.34 20.08 -7.68
C SER A 249 3.70 20.59 -7.22
N LYS A 250 4.75 20.07 -7.87
CA LYS A 250 6.12 20.56 -7.78
C LYS A 250 6.50 21.29 -9.06
N ASP A 251 7.00 22.51 -8.95
CA ASP A 251 7.53 23.22 -10.10
C ASP A 251 8.84 22.58 -10.60
N LEU A 252 8.88 22.24 -11.88
CA LEU A 252 10.03 21.64 -12.56
C LEU A 252 11.31 22.48 -12.41
N LYS A 253 11.15 23.82 -12.35
CA LYS A 253 12.26 24.78 -12.23
C LYS A 253 12.85 24.80 -10.82
N ASN A 254 12.07 24.41 -9.81
CA ASN A 254 12.52 24.43 -8.43
C ASN A 254 13.45 23.25 -8.13
N LYS A 255 14.72 23.55 -7.87
CA LYS A 255 15.71 22.56 -7.42
C LYS A 255 15.35 22.06 -6.03
N ILE A 256 15.35 20.74 -5.86
CA ILE A 256 15.10 20.09 -4.56
C ILE A 256 16.39 19.57 -3.93
N ASP A 257 16.42 19.52 -2.60
CA ASP A 257 17.47 18.85 -1.85
C ASP A 257 17.13 17.37 -1.68
N PHE A 258 17.68 16.54 -2.56
CA PHE A 258 17.41 15.11 -2.59
C PHE A 258 18.62 14.33 -3.09
N THR A 259 19.04 13.32 -2.32
CA THR A 259 20.26 12.56 -2.62
C THR A 259 20.09 11.06 -2.37
N PHE A 260 19.50 10.65 -1.24
CA PHE A 260 19.54 9.24 -0.85
C PHE A 260 18.32 8.45 -1.31
N TYR A 261 18.53 7.22 -1.75
CA TYR A 261 17.46 6.29 -2.16
C TYR A 261 16.41 6.00 -1.07
N THR A 262 16.81 6.08 0.20
CA THR A 262 15.93 5.86 1.36
C THR A 262 15.36 7.17 1.93
N GLN A 263 15.74 8.33 1.40
CA GLN A 263 15.17 9.62 1.81
C GLN A 263 13.70 9.70 1.37
N LYS A 264 12.86 10.35 2.19
CA LYS A 264 11.46 10.62 1.84
C LYS A 264 11.37 11.36 0.51
N ASN A 265 10.59 10.82 -0.43
CA ASN A 265 10.49 11.39 -1.77
C ASN A 265 9.53 12.59 -1.74
N PRO A 266 9.89 13.76 -2.31
CA PRO A 266 8.96 14.89 -2.35
C PRO A 266 7.68 14.59 -3.14
N LEU A 267 7.72 13.64 -4.07
CA LEU A 267 6.56 13.21 -4.84
C LEU A 267 5.52 12.45 -3.99
N ASP A 268 5.89 12.00 -2.78
CA ASP A 268 4.94 11.38 -1.84
C ASP A 268 3.86 12.39 -1.40
N LEU A 269 4.20 13.69 -1.38
CA LEU A 269 3.30 14.79 -1.03
C LEU A 269 2.84 15.59 -2.25
N GLN A 270 3.69 15.71 -3.27
CA GLN A 270 3.43 16.52 -4.47
C GLN A 270 3.58 15.65 -5.73
N PRO A 271 2.63 14.75 -6.02
CA PRO A 271 2.77 13.74 -7.08
C PRO A 271 2.60 14.30 -8.50
N ILE A 272 2.28 15.59 -8.63
CA ILE A 272 2.14 16.30 -9.90
C ILE A 272 3.38 17.16 -10.13
N ILE A 273 3.85 17.26 -11.37
CA ILE A 273 4.92 18.19 -11.75
C ILE A 273 4.32 19.29 -12.60
N LYS A 274 4.49 20.55 -12.20
CA LYS A 274 4.19 21.70 -13.07
C LYS A 274 5.34 21.84 -14.07
N LEU A 275 5.09 21.51 -15.33
CA LEU A 275 6.09 21.53 -16.41
C LEU A 275 6.38 22.97 -16.84
N ASN A 276 5.32 23.76 -17.01
CA ASN A 276 5.36 25.17 -17.36
C ASN A 276 4.12 25.89 -16.79
N ASP A 277 3.84 27.12 -17.22
CA ASP A 277 2.73 27.92 -16.68
C ASP A 277 1.34 27.33 -16.98
N TYR A 278 1.24 26.43 -17.95
CA TYR A 278 -0.02 25.89 -18.46
C TYR A 278 -0.16 24.38 -18.27
N GLU A 279 0.94 23.63 -18.27
CA GLU A 279 0.96 22.16 -18.29
C GLU A 279 1.46 21.53 -17.00
N TYR A 280 0.80 20.43 -16.63
CA TYR A 280 1.05 19.64 -15.43
C TYR A 280 1.15 18.16 -15.81
N LEU A 281 2.16 17.47 -15.30
CA LEU A 281 2.39 16.04 -15.50
C LEU A 281 2.05 15.27 -14.24
N ASN A 282 1.12 14.33 -14.34
CA ASN A 282 0.78 13.43 -13.23
C ASN A 282 1.65 12.17 -13.26
N ILE A 283 2.60 12.06 -12.33
CA ILE A 283 3.56 10.95 -12.30
C ILE A 283 2.86 9.64 -11.95
N PHE A 284 2.16 9.62 -10.81
CA PHE A 284 1.55 8.42 -10.26
C PHE A 284 0.21 8.74 -9.59
N GLN A 285 -0.87 8.42 -10.31
CA GLN A 285 -2.23 8.82 -9.95
C GLN A 285 -2.68 8.32 -8.57
N LYS A 286 -2.31 7.07 -8.22
CA LYS A 286 -2.67 6.46 -6.93
C LYS A 286 -2.04 7.20 -5.74
N GLN A 287 -1.02 8.04 -5.95
CA GLN A 287 -0.43 8.82 -4.86
C GLN A 287 -1.31 9.97 -4.40
N ILE A 288 -2.19 10.50 -5.25
CA ILE A 288 -2.99 11.71 -4.94
C ILE A 288 -3.85 11.52 -3.67
N PRO A 289 -4.62 10.43 -3.48
CA PRO A 289 -5.36 10.21 -2.23
C PRO A 289 -4.46 10.19 -0.99
N THR A 290 -3.34 9.47 -1.03
CA THR A 290 -2.34 9.49 0.04
C THR A 290 -1.80 10.90 0.31
N SER A 291 -1.52 11.69 -0.72
CA SER A 291 -1.09 13.10 -0.56
C SER A 291 -2.19 13.97 0.04
N ILE A 292 -3.45 13.78 -0.34
CA ILE A 292 -4.62 14.44 0.27
C ILE A 292 -4.70 14.11 1.75
N TYR A 293 -4.62 12.83 2.12
CA TYR A 293 -4.65 12.39 3.52
C TYR A 293 -3.57 13.12 4.33
N ASN A 294 -2.33 13.12 3.84
CA ASN A 294 -1.19 13.74 4.51
C ASN A 294 -1.34 15.26 4.63
N HIS A 295 -1.84 15.92 3.59
CA HIS A 295 -2.10 17.36 3.61
C HIS A 295 -3.18 17.70 4.65
N LEU A 296 -4.33 17.02 4.61
CA LEU A 296 -5.43 17.23 5.56
C LEU A 296 -5.01 16.96 7.01
N PHE A 297 -4.23 15.91 7.23
CA PHE A 297 -3.66 15.61 8.55
C PHE A 297 -2.77 16.74 9.06
N THR A 298 -1.94 17.31 8.17
CA THR A 298 -1.02 18.41 8.50
C THR A 298 -1.77 19.70 8.84
N ILE A 299 -2.73 20.13 8.01
CA ILE A 299 -3.44 21.40 8.23
C ILE A 299 -4.36 21.35 9.45
N LEU A 300 -4.92 20.18 9.77
CA LEU A 300 -5.79 20.00 10.92
C LEU A 300 -5.00 19.79 12.21
N GLY A 301 -3.79 19.23 12.11
CA GLY A 301 -2.82 18.99 13.18
C GLY A 301 -1.82 20.13 13.38
N ASP A 302 -2.23 21.37 13.11
CA ASP A 302 -1.41 22.59 13.15
C ASP A 302 -0.85 22.96 14.53
N ASN A 303 -1.27 22.25 15.59
CA ASN A 303 -0.73 22.35 16.93
C ASN A 303 -0.78 21.00 17.65
N GLN A 304 0.01 20.85 18.71
CA GLN A 304 0.15 19.59 19.45
C GLN A 304 -1.18 19.04 19.99
N LYS A 305 -2.11 19.91 20.39
CA LYS A 305 -3.43 19.49 20.90
C LYS A 305 -4.26 18.87 19.78
N SER A 306 -4.37 19.56 18.65
CA SER A 306 -5.15 19.11 17.49
C SER A 306 -4.54 17.84 16.88
N LEU A 307 -3.21 17.79 16.81
CA LEU A 307 -2.47 16.61 16.37
C LEU A 307 -2.76 15.38 17.26
N THR A 308 -2.75 15.58 18.58
CA THR A 308 -3.09 14.51 19.54
C THR A 308 -4.53 14.01 19.35
N GLN A 309 -5.48 14.93 19.15
CA GLN A 309 -6.88 14.58 18.87
C GLN A 309 -7.04 13.80 17.56
N LEU A 310 -6.29 14.16 16.51
CA LEU A 310 -6.29 13.42 15.26
C LEU A 310 -5.74 12.00 15.43
N TYR A 311 -4.61 11.82 16.12
CA TYR A 311 -4.09 10.48 16.41
C TYR A 311 -5.06 9.64 17.23
N GLN A 312 -5.71 10.21 18.24
CA GLN A 312 -6.73 9.52 19.03
C GLN A 312 -7.92 9.10 18.19
N ARG A 313 -8.41 9.98 17.31
CA ARG A 313 -9.51 9.65 16.39
C ARG A 313 -9.11 8.57 15.39
N ARG A 314 -7.90 8.65 14.83
CA ARG A 314 -7.39 7.68 13.85
C ARG A 314 -7.45 6.26 14.42
N GLY A 315 -6.95 6.07 15.63
CA GLY A 315 -6.97 4.77 16.31
C GLY A 315 -8.34 4.41 16.88
N LYS A 316 -8.80 5.14 17.90
CA LYS A 316 -9.93 4.70 18.74
C LYS A 316 -11.30 4.81 18.05
N LEU A 317 -11.47 5.74 17.11
CA LEU A 317 -12.78 5.95 16.50
C LEU A 317 -12.84 5.34 15.11
N VAL A 318 -11.96 5.81 14.22
CA VAL A 318 -12.05 5.46 12.80
C VAL A 318 -11.71 4.00 12.57
N PHE A 319 -10.57 3.56 13.09
CA PHE A 319 -10.06 2.22 12.82
C PHE A 319 -10.88 1.10 13.50
N GLU A 320 -11.31 1.31 14.75
CA GLU A 320 -12.22 0.38 15.44
C GLU A 320 -13.59 0.29 14.74
N GLU A 321 -14.20 1.43 14.39
CA GLU A 321 -15.49 1.45 13.67
C GLU A 321 -15.39 0.80 12.29
N GLU A 322 -14.26 0.97 11.59
CA GLU A 322 -14.02 0.36 10.29
C GLU A 322 -13.83 -1.16 10.40
N THR A 323 -13.07 -1.62 11.39
CA THR A 323 -12.93 -3.06 11.68
C THR A 323 -14.28 -3.68 11.98
N LEU A 324 -15.10 -3.02 12.81
CA LEU A 324 -16.47 -3.44 13.11
C LEU A 324 -17.35 -3.47 11.84
N GLU A 325 -17.26 -2.45 10.98
CA GLU A 325 -18.01 -2.41 9.71
C GLU A 325 -17.62 -3.57 8.79
N ILE A 326 -16.33 -3.88 8.66
CA ILE A 326 -15.83 -5.01 7.87
C ILE A 326 -16.44 -6.33 8.37
N PHE A 327 -16.38 -6.58 9.69
CA PHE A 327 -16.95 -7.81 10.26
C PHE A 327 -18.48 -7.85 10.21
N ASN A 328 -19.20 -6.74 10.39
CA ASN A 328 -20.65 -6.69 10.22
C ASN A 328 -21.07 -6.95 8.76
N ASN A 329 -20.31 -6.41 7.81
CA ASN A 329 -20.50 -6.70 6.39
C ASN A 329 -20.18 -8.16 6.07
N PHE A 330 -19.24 -8.76 6.80
CA PHE A 330 -18.94 -10.18 6.68
C PHE A 330 -20.06 -11.03 7.31
N PHE A 331 -20.36 -10.93 8.59
CA PHE A 331 -21.39 -11.72 9.27
C PHE A 331 -22.80 -11.13 9.09
N LYS A 332 -23.48 -11.51 8.00
CA LYS A 332 -24.83 -11.02 7.65
C LYS A 332 -25.97 -11.84 8.28
N ASP A 333 -25.65 -12.89 9.03
CA ASP A 333 -26.64 -13.74 9.68
C ASP A 333 -27.28 -13.02 10.87
N LYS A 334 -28.61 -13.03 10.94
CA LYS A 334 -29.41 -12.42 12.01
C LYS A 334 -29.13 -13.03 13.39
N ASN A 335 -28.60 -14.24 13.45
CA ASN A 335 -28.24 -14.91 14.71
C ASN A 335 -26.85 -14.51 15.24
N THR A 336 -26.12 -13.70 14.48
CA THR A 336 -24.82 -13.16 14.92
C THR A 336 -25.05 -12.13 16.01
N LYS A 337 -24.39 -12.32 17.16
CA LYS A 337 -24.36 -11.31 18.22
C LYS A 337 -23.03 -10.59 18.14
N VAL A 338 -23.07 -9.26 18.13
CA VAL A 338 -21.88 -8.42 18.06
C VAL A 338 -21.89 -7.47 19.25
N TYR A 339 -20.82 -7.49 20.02
CA TYR A 339 -20.58 -6.57 21.13
C TYR A 339 -19.35 -5.73 20.79
N HIS A 340 -19.46 -4.41 20.95
CA HIS A 340 -18.41 -3.45 20.63
C HIS A 340 -18.15 -2.55 21.83
N ASN A 341 -16.89 -2.22 22.11
CA ASN A 341 -16.46 -1.45 23.27
C ASN A 341 -17.03 -2.03 24.58
N TYR A 342 -16.89 -3.35 24.75
CA TYR A 342 -17.45 -4.07 25.89
C TYR A 342 -16.43 -4.17 27.02
N HIS A 343 -16.93 -4.30 28.25
CA HIS A 343 -16.10 -4.41 29.44
C HIS A 343 -16.24 -5.80 30.04
N LEU A 344 -15.12 -6.48 30.25
CA LEU A 344 -15.06 -7.76 30.95
C LEU A 344 -14.11 -7.62 32.14
N ASN A 345 -14.60 -7.89 33.35
CA ASN A 345 -13.83 -7.80 34.59
C ASN A 345 -13.12 -6.45 34.79
N GLY A 346 -13.76 -5.35 34.35
CA GLY A 346 -13.24 -3.99 34.48
C GLY A 346 -12.30 -3.54 33.35
N TYR A 347 -11.99 -4.41 32.39
CA TYR A 347 -11.15 -4.09 31.23
C TYR A 347 -12.02 -3.85 29.98
N GLU A 348 -11.81 -2.72 29.30
CA GLU A 348 -12.36 -2.44 27.96
C GLU A 348 -11.73 -3.40 26.94
N GLN A 349 -12.54 -3.89 26.01
CA GLN A 349 -12.20 -4.76 24.89
C GLN A 349 -12.92 -4.25 23.65
N ASP A 350 -12.35 -4.50 22.47
CA ASP A 350 -12.81 -3.82 21.25
C ASP A 350 -14.06 -4.50 20.68
N ILE A 351 -13.96 -5.73 20.16
CA ILE A 351 -15.08 -6.40 19.48
C ILE A 351 -15.17 -7.88 19.88
N LEU A 352 -16.37 -8.34 20.25
CA LEU A 352 -16.71 -9.75 20.44
C LEU A 352 -17.86 -10.13 19.51
N ILE A 353 -17.65 -11.13 18.66
CA ILE A 353 -18.67 -11.68 17.78
C ILE A 353 -18.97 -13.11 18.18
N ILE A 354 -20.24 -13.45 18.39
CA ILE A 354 -20.69 -14.82 18.58
C ILE A 354 -21.56 -15.22 17.38
N HIS A 355 -21.07 -16.18 16.60
CA HIS A 355 -21.74 -16.70 15.41
C HIS A 355 -21.65 -18.24 15.40
N ASN A 356 -22.79 -18.93 15.25
CA ASN A 356 -22.84 -20.40 15.16
C ASN A 356 -22.04 -21.16 16.22
N LYS A 357 -22.13 -20.74 17.50
CA LYS A 357 -21.38 -21.31 18.64
C LYS A 357 -19.87 -21.03 18.62
N ILE A 358 -19.41 -20.08 17.82
CA ILE A 358 -18.01 -19.68 17.77
C ILE A 358 -17.92 -18.25 18.27
N ALA A 359 -16.97 -17.99 19.15
CA ALA A 359 -16.61 -16.65 19.59
C ALA A 359 -15.38 -16.16 18.80
N TYR A 360 -15.48 -14.97 18.23
CA TYR A 360 -14.35 -14.25 17.64
C TYR A 360 -14.06 -13.06 18.54
N ILE A 361 -12.88 -13.06 19.14
CA ILE A 361 -12.39 -11.96 19.98
C ILE A 361 -11.45 -11.15 19.11
N ILE A 362 -11.81 -9.90 18.86
CA ILE A 362 -11.10 -9.04 17.92
C ILE A 362 -10.57 -7.81 18.67
N GLU A 363 -9.27 -7.60 18.58
CA GLU A 363 -8.56 -6.48 19.19
C GLU A 363 -7.91 -5.63 18.10
N CYS A 364 -8.24 -4.35 18.09
CA CYS A 364 -7.73 -3.33 17.19
C CYS A 364 -6.47 -2.70 17.79
N LYS A 365 -5.36 -2.74 17.06
CA LYS A 365 -4.09 -2.16 17.52
C LYS A 365 -3.51 -1.19 16.49
N THR A 366 -3.16 -0.02 16.98
CA THR A 366 -2.46 1.01 16.22
C THR A 366 -1.15 1.33 16.87
N SER A 367 -0.20 1.81 16.08
CA SER A 367 1.13 2.14 16.55
C SER A 367 1.63 3.42 15.90
N LYS A 368 2.78 3.89 16.38
CA LYS A 368 3.50 4.99 15.72
C LYS A 368 4.37 4.51 14.55
N PHE A 369 4.13 3.29 14.02
CA PHE A 369 5.03 2.47 13.20
C PHE A 369 6.23 3.26 12.64
N ARG A 370 7.32 3.11 13.36
CA ARG A 370 8.46 4.00 13.26
C ARG A 370 9.38 3.54 12.14
N GLU A 371 9.98 4.46 11.40
CA GLU A 371 10.99 4.12 10.38
C GLU A 371 12.09 3.23 10.99
N PRO A 372 12.34 2.03 10.43
CA PRO A 372 13.28 1.08 11.00
C PRO A 372 14.72 1.61 10.87
N LEU A 373 15.47 1.52 11.97
CA LEU A 373 16.86 1.97 12.00
C LEU A 373 17.74 1.01 11.21
N ARG A 374 18.84 1.51 10.62
CA ARG A 374 19.79 0.63 9.91
C ARG A 374 20.62 -0.24 10.85
N ASN A 375 20.98 0.28 12.02
CA ASN A 375 21.74 -0.44 13.03
C ASN A 375 20.88 -1.55 13.65
N THR A 376 21.26 -2.81 13.43
CA THR A 376 20.49 -4.00 13.82
C THR A 376 20.12 -4.04 15.30
N GLU A 377 21.05 -3.78 16.21
CA GLU A 377 20.82 -3.89 17.66
C GLU A 377 19.78 -2.87 18.16
N LYS A 378 19.97 -1.60 17.76
CA LYS A 378 19.01 -0.53 18.09
C LYS A 378 17.66 -0.76 17.40
N ALA A 379 17.68 -1.25 16.17
CA ALA A 379 16.46 -1.52 15.41
C ALA A 379 15.67 -2.68 16.02
N TYR A 380 16.33 -3.79 16.36
CA TYR A 380 15.69 -4.96 16.97
C TYR A 380 14.97 -4.58 18.28
N THR A 381 15.65 -3.84 19.15
CA THR A 381 15.04 -3.34 20.40
C THR A 381 13.77 -2.53 20.11
N ARG A 382 13.84 -1.61 19.15
CA ARG A 382 12.71 -0.77 18.73
C ARG A 382 11.56 -1.59 18.12
N ILE A 383 11.89 -2.57 17.29
CA ILE A 383 10.91 -3.47 16.65
C ILE A 383 10.20 -4.29 17.72
N LYS A 384 10.93 -4.83 18.71
CA LYS A 384 10.36 -5.58 19.83
C LYS A 384 9.43 -4.71 20.67
N GLU A 385 9.81 -3.46 20.96
CA GLU A 385 8.93 -2.49 21.63
C GLU A 385 7.65 -2.22 20.82
N ASP A 386 7.80 -1.92 19.52
CA ASP A 386 6.66 -1.60 18.65
C ASP A 386 5.71 -2.80 18.54
N PHE A 387 6.23 -4.02 18.39
CA PHE A 387 5.47 -5.27 18.41
C PHE A 387 4.77 -5.50 19.75
N LYS A 388 5.47 -5.24 20.86
CA LYS A 388 4.92 -5.42 22.21
C LYS A 388 3.71 -4.51 22.44
N THR A 389 3.83 -3.24 22.10
CA THR A 389 2.74 -2.26 22.27
C THR A 389 1.59 -2.39 21.27
N SER A 390 1.69 -3.30 20.30
CA SER A 390 0.63 -3.57 19.34
C SER A 390 0.16 -5.02 19.45
N ILE A 391 0.82 -5.95 18.76
CA ILE A 391 0.37 -7.32 18.57
C ILE A 391 0.38 -8.11 19.89
N GLN A 392 1.43 -7.99 20.70
CA GLN A 392 1.48 -8.67 22.01
C GLN A 392 0.37 -8.17 22.95
N GLU A 393 0.17 -6.85 23.04
CA GLU A 393 -0.91 -6.30 23.87
C GLU A 393 -2.29 -6.75 23.39
N GLY A 394 -2.55 -6.76 22.08
CA GLY A 394 -3.79 -7.32 21.52
C GLY A 394 -3.96 -8.79 21.82
N TYR A 395 -2.91 -9.60 21.69
CA TYR A 395 -2.94 -11.00 22.07
C TYR A 395 -3.29 -11.19 23.55
N ASN A 396 -2.64 -10.46 24.46
CA ASN A 396 -2.91 -10.55 25.89
C ASN A 396 -4.36 -10.18 26.23
N GLN A 397 -4.92 -9.20 25.52
CA GLN A 397 -6.32 -8.77 25.67
C GLN A 397 -7.31 -9.83 25.17
N CYS A 398 -7.01 -10.47 24.03
CA CYS A 398 -7.77 -11.62 23.54
C CYS A 398 -7.70 -12.80 24.52
N LEU A 399 -6.50 -13.19 24.95
CA LEU A 399 -6.26 -14.31 25.86
C LEU A 399 -7.05 -14.18 27.16
N ARG A 400 -7.16 -12.95 27.69
CA ARG A 400 -8.00 -12.67 28.86
C ARG A 400 -9.47 -13.06 28.63
N VAL A 401 -10.05 -12.75 27.47
CA VAL A 401 -11.45 -13.09 27.16
C VAL A 401 -11.59 -14.58 26.89
N GLU A 402 -10.64 -15.16 26.18
CA GLU A 402 -10.57 -16.59 25.88
C GLU A 402 -10.58 -17.42 27.17
N ASN A 403 -9.71 -17.06 28.13
CA ASN A 403 -9.66 -17.70 29.44
C ASN A 403 -10.98 -17.58 30.22
N GLU A 404 -11.66 -16.44 30.14
CA GLU A 404 -12.97 -16.27 30.80
C GLU A 404 -14.06 -17.13 30.16
N ILE A 405 -14.04 -17.28 28.82
CA ILE A 405 -14.97 -18.14 28.09
C ILE A 405 -14.73 -19.61 28.43
N PHE A 406 -13.48 -20.07 28.51
CA PHE A 406 -13.17 -21.48 28.77
C PHE A 406 -13.32 -21.90 30.24
N ASN A 407 -13.06 -20.99 31.19
CA ASN A 407 -13.01 -21.35 32.61
C ASN A 407 -14.33 -21.12 33.37
N ASN A 408 -15.30 -20.42 32.77
CA ASN A 408 -16.57 -20.11 33.42
C ASN A 408 -17.73 -20.56 32.54
N ASP A 409 -18.81 -21.08 33.14
CA ASP A 409 -20.07 -21.42 32.44
C ASP A 409 -20.83 -20.20 31.91
N LYS A 410 -20.59 -19.03 32.53
CA LYS A 410 -21.22 -17.76 32.17
C LYS A 410 -20.25 -16.63 32.39
N ILE A 411 -20.23 -15.69 31.45
CA ILE A 411 -19.52 -14.41 31.60
C ILE A 411 -20.51 -13.25 31.56
N ILE A 412 -20.17 -12.17 32.27
CA ILE A 412 -20.95 -10.93 32.27
C ILE A 412 -20.11 -9.85 31.61
N ILE A 413 -20.59 -9.35 30.47
CA ILE A 413 -19.98 -8.21 29.80
C ILE A 413 -20.79 -6.95 30.05
N GLY A 414 -20.12 -5.83 30.29
CA GLY A 414 -20.73 -4.50 30.33
C GLY A 414 -20.69 -3.88 28.94
N THR A 415 -21.80 -3.36 28.46
CA THR A 415 -21.85 -2.47 27.30
C THR A 415 -22.25 -1.07 27.75
N LYS A 416 -22.21 -0.08 26.86
CA LYS A 416 -22.62 1.30 27.18
C LYS A 416 -24.02 1.40 27.82
N ASN A 417 -24.92 0.47 27.49
CA ASN A 417 -26.33 0.58 27.85
C ASN A 417 -26.79 -0.47 28.87
N GLU A 418 -26.09 -1.60 28.99
CA GLU A 418 -26.54 -2.72 29.83
C GLU A 418 -25.42 -3.73 30.14
N LYS A 419 -25.64 -4.56 31.15
CA LYS A 419 -24.85 -5.78 31.38
C LYS A 419 -25.51 -6.95 30.66
N VAL A 420 -24.75 -7.68 29.87
CA VAL A 420 -25.21 -8.86 29.13
C VAL A 420 -24.57 -10.10 29.73
N VAL A 421 -25.38 -11.12 30.00
CA VAL A 421 -24.92 -12.44 30.44
C VAL A 421 -24.78 -13.33 29.21
N ILE A 422 -23.61 -13.90 29.00
CA ILE A 422 -23.31 -14.84 27.92
C ILE A 422 -23.12 -16.22 28.55
N ASP A 423 -23.88 -17.20 28.09
CA ASP A 423 -23.69 -18.61 28.43
C ASP A 423 -22.59 -19.19 27.53
N THR A 424 -21.46 -19.53 28.12
CA THR A 424 -20.26 -19.98 27.40
C THR A 424 -20.34 -21.46 27.04
N ASN A 425 -21.23 -22.24 27.69
CA ASN A 425 -21.46 -23.65 27.35
C ASN A 425 -22.01 -23.82 25.92
N HIS A 426 -22.54 -22.75 25.34
CA HIS A 426 -22.99 -22.71 23.96
C HIS A 426 -21.90 -22.29 22.97
N ILE A 427 -20.69 -22.00 23.44
CA ILE A 427 -19.53 -21.66 22.63
C ILE A 427 -18.64 -22.91 22.53
N SER A 428 -18.51 -23.45 21.33
CA SER A 428 -17.70 -24.63 21.03
C SER A 428 -16.28 -24.30 20.60
N ASN A 429 -16.03 -23.07 20.13
CA ASN A 429 -14.69 -22.67 19.69
C ASN A 429 -14.48 -21.16 19.88
N VAL A 430 -13.22 -20.75 20.04
CA VAL A 430 -12.81 -19.37 20.24
C VAL A 430 -11.65 -19.05 19.31
N PHE A 431 -11.75 -17.94 18.58
CA PHE A 431 -10.67 -17.42 17.75
C PHE A 431 -10.28 -16.01 18.17
N SER A 432 -8.99 -15.84 18.42
CA SER A 432 -8.37 -14.56 18.74
C SER A 432 -7.85 -13.89 17.46
N ILE A 433 -8.21 -12.64 17.21
CA ILE A 433 -7.83 -11.87 16.02
C ILE A 433 -7.31 -10.51 16.47
N VAL A 434 -6.09 -10.17 16.08
CA VAL A 434 -5.50 -8.84 16.28
C VAL A 434 -5.46 -8.13 14.93
N VAL A 435 -6.31 -7.11 14.77
CA VAL A 435 -6.34 -6.29 13.57
C VAL A 435 -5.41 -5.11 13.76
N THR A 436 -4.53 -4.84 12.79
CA THR A 436 -3.59 -3.73 12.85
C THR A 436 -3.88 -2.66 11.81
N LEU A 437 -3.60 -1.40 12.16
CA LEU A 437 -3.64 -0.28 11.20
C LEU A 437 -2.32 -0.11 10.45
N GLU A 438 -1.22 -0.66 10.97
CA GLU A 438 0.06 -0.67 10.28
C GLU A 438 0.47 -2.10 9.93
N ARG A 439 1.23 -2.24 8.83
CA ARG A 439 1.78 -3.52 8.39
C ARG A 439 3.09 -3.80 9.11
N TYR A 440 3.22 -4.98 9.69
CA TYR A 440 4.44 -5.40 10.40
C TYR A 440 5.27 -6.43 9.63
N GLY A 441 4.80 -6.85 8.45
CA GLY A 441 5.51 -7.80 7.62
C GLY A 441 5.67 -9.16 8.30
N ALA A 442 6.88 -9.73 8.23
CA ALA A 442 7.13 -11.11 8.65
C ALA A 442 6.77 -11.40 10.12
N ILE A 443 6.99 -10.44 11.03
CA ILE A 443 6.67 -10.61 12.45
C ILE A 443 5.16 -10.58 12.75
N GLN A 444 4.32 -10.17 11.78
CA GLN A 444 2.86 -10.28 11.87
C GLN A 444 2.36 -11.57 11.23
N THR A 445 2.95 -12.00 10.11
CA THR A 445 2.56 -13.25 9.44
C THR A 445 3.03 -14.49 10.20
N ASP A 446 4.20 -14.42 10.88
CA ASP A 446 4.70 -15.46 11.77
C ASP A 446 4.93 -14.90 13.17
N LEU A 447 3.96 -15.17 14.06
CA LEU A 447 3.97 -14.66 15.43
C LEU A 447 4.97 -15.40 16.33
N SER A 448 5.45 -16.58 15.93
CA SER A 448 6.47 -17.31 16.70
C SER A 448 7.80 -16.55 16.82
N LEU A 449 7.99 -15.55 15.96
CA LEU A 449 9.17 -14.71 15.92
C LEU A 449 9.29 -13.77 17.12
N LEU A 450 8.18 -13.26 17.68
CA LEU A 450 8.25 -12.26 18.76
C LEU A 450 7.14 -12.39 19.81
N LEU A 451 6.08 -13.14 19.53
CA LEU A 451 4.98 -13.32 20.47
C LEU A 451 5.43 -14.20 21.63
N GLU A 452 5.31 -13.66 22.84
CA GLU A 452 5.55 -14.36 24.09
C GLU A 452 4.21 -14.95 24.57
N LYS A 453 4.14 -16.28 24.69
CA LYS A 453 2.97 -16.99 25.24
C LYS A 453 3.28 -17.44 26.66
N GLU A 454 2.29 -17.38 27.54
CA GLU A 454 2.44 -17.87 28.92
C GLU A 454 2.50 -19.40 28.95
N ASN A 455 1.65 -20.07 28.16
CA ASN A 455 1.67 -21.51 27.98
C ASN A 455 1.95 -21.90 26.52
N GLU A 456 2.69 -23.00 26.33
CA GLU A 456 2.97 -23.50 24.98
C GLU A 456 1.71 -24.00 24.25
N GLU A 457 0.68 -24.39 24.99
CA GLU A 457 -0.60 -24.83 24.45
C GLU A 457 -1.53 -23.67 24.04
N ASP A 458 -1.23 -22.43 24.46
CA ASP A 458 -2.05 -21.27 24.11
C ASP A 458 -2.06 -21.06 22.58
N PHE A 459 -3.22 -20.78 22.00
CA PHE A 459 -3.33 -20.58 20.57
C PHE A 459 -2.71 -19.25 20.13
N TYR A 460 -2.06 -19.25 18.97
CA TYR A 460 -1.68 -18.00 18.32
C TYR A 460 -2.93 -17.27 17.78
N PRO A 461 -3.00 -15.93 17.88
CA PRO A 461 -4.05 -15.19 17.21
C PRO A 461 -3.77 -15.10 15.70
N LEU A 462 -4.79 -14.75 14.91
CA LEU A 462 -4.55 -14.16 13.59
C LEU A 462 -4.12 -12.71 13.79
N SER A 463 -2.95 -12.28 13.30
CA SER A 463 -2.61 -10.86 13.19
C SER A 463 -2.70 -10.43 11.73
N ILE A 464 -3.47 -9.38 11.43
CA ILE A 464 -3.74 -8.98 10.04
C ILE A 464 -3.94 -7.47 9.90
N PHE A 465 -3.41 -6.88 8.84
CA PHE A 465 -3.65 -5.49 8.48
C PHE A 465 -5.08 -5.31 7.97
N ILE A 466 -5.76 -4.22 8.36
CA ILE A 466 -7.19 -4.01 8.09
C ILE A 466 -7.58 -4.06 6.61
N ASP A 467 -6.79 -3.47 5.73
CA ASP A 467 -7.11 -3.48 4.30
C ASP A 467 -6.98 -4.90 3.73
N ASP A 468 -6.01 -5.69 4.22
CA ASP A 468 -5.84 -7.10 3.82
C ASP A 468 -7.00 -7.97 4.34
N LEU A 469 -7.47 -7.70 5.55
CA LEU A 469 -8.64 -8.36 6.13
C LEU A 469 -9.90 -8.11 5.27
N GLU A 470 -10.16 -6.86 4.88
CA GLU A 470 -11.31 -6.54 4.03
C GLU A 470 -11.26 -7.33 2.71
N ILE A 471 -10.11 -7.31 2.03
CA ILE A 471 -9.93 -8.00 0.75
C ILE A 471 -10.06 -9.50 0.89
N PHE A 472 -9.51 -10.09 1.94
CA PHE A 472 -9.62 -11.50 2.19
C PHE A 472 -11.08 -11.92 2.43
N LEU A 473 -11.81 -11.22 3.29
CA LEU A 473 -13.21 -11.52 3.61
C LEU A 473 -14.13 -11.35 2.39
N LEU A 474 -13.93 -10.30 1.58
CA LEU A 474 -14.64 -10.13 0.30
C LEU A 474 -14.35 -11.28 -0.67
N SER A 475 -13.10 -11.74 -0.70
CA SER A 475 -12.68 -12.84 -1.57
C SER A 475 -13.28 -14.17 -1.16
N LEU A 476 -13.41 -14.44 0.15
CA LEU A 476 -14.10 -15.63 0.65
C LEU A 476 -15.56 -15.68 0.19
N TYR A 477 -16.27 -14.56 0.32
CA TYR A 477 -17.65 -14.42 -0.16
C TYR A 477 -17.79 -14.70 -1.65
N LYS A 478 -16.82 -14.22 -2.42
CA LYS A 478 -16.85 -14.39 -3.87
C LYS A 478 -16.54 -15.84 -4.28
N LYS A 479 -15.61 -16.49 -3.57
CA LYS A 479 -15.07 -17.79 -3.96
C LYS A 479 -15.85 -18.98 -3.43
N PHE A 480 -16.53 -18.83 -2.29
CA PHE A 480 -17.14 -19.96 -1.58
C PHE A 480 -18.60 -19.72 -1.23
N ASN A 481 -19.40 -20.80 -1.32
CA ASN A 481 -20.82 -20.76 -0.94
C ASN A 481 -21.04 -20.60 0.57
N ASN A 482 -20.10 -21.06 1.39
CA ASN A 482 -20.12 -20.89 2.85
C ASN A 482 -18.84 -20.17 3.29
N PRO A 483 -18.83 -18.83 3.23
CA PRO A 483 -17.65 -18.04 3.57
C PRO A 483 -17.31 -18.10 5.06
N TYR A 484 -18.28 -18.24 5.97
CA TYR A 484 -18.05 -18.32 7.42
C TYR A 484 -17.24 -19.55 7.78
N ARG A 485 -17.68 -20.72 7.33
CA ARG A 485 -16.94 -21.98 7.52
C ARG A 485 -15.54 -21.92 6.91
N LYS A 486 -15.36 -21.20 5.81
CA LYS A 486 -14.05 -21.05 5.16
C LYS A 486 -13.14 -20.08 5.91
N PHE A 487 -13.71 -19.07 6.56
CA PHE A 487 -12.96 -18.20 7.45
C PHE A 487 -12.51 -18.97 8.71
N GLU A 488 -13.39 -19.76 9.33
CA GLU A 488 -13.04 -20.67 10.42
C GLU A 488 -11.90 -21.62 10.02
N GLU A 489 -12.04 -22.30 8.88
CA GLU A 489 -11.02 -23.21 8.34
C GLU A 489 -9.67 -22.52 8.15
N TYR A 490 -9.68 -21.26 7.70
CA TYR A 490 -8.47 -20.48 7.55
C TYR A 490 -7.85 -20.09 8.90
N LEU A 491 -8.65 -19.73 9.90
CA LEU A 491 -8.16 -19.41 11.24
C LEU A 491 -7.48 -20.62 11.90
N GLU A 492 -8.07 -21.81 11.79
CA GLU A 492 -7.46 -23.08 12.26
C GLU A 492 -6.11 -23.36 11.58
N ILE A 493 -6.06 -23.16 10.26
CA ILE A 493 -4.84 -23.28 9.46
C ILE A 493 -3.80 -22.25 9.95
N ARG A 494 -4.20 -20.99 10.13
CA ARG A 494 -3.28 -19.90 10.50
C ARG A 494 -2.68 -20.07 11.88
N GLN A 495 -3.45 -20.58 12.85
CA GLN A 495 -2.92 -20.96 14.16
C GLN A 495 -1.74 -21.93 14.02
N SER A 496 -1.90 -22.93 13.16
CA SER A 496 -0.93 -24.02 12.94
C SER A 496 0.29 -23.65 12.08
N LEU A 497 0.26 -22.49 11.41
CA LEU A 497 1.32 -22.03 10.50
C LEU A 497 2.42 -21.23 11.19
N ASN A 498 2.18 -20.67 12.38
CA ASN A 498 3.22 -19.94 13.12
C ASN A 498 4.42 -20.86 13.40
N GLY A 499 5.63 -20.37 13.15
CA GLY A 499 6.89 -21.12 13.21
C GLY A 499 7.19 -21.96 11.98
N LYS A 500 6.31 -21.97 10.97
CA LYS A 500 6.43 -22.79 9.76
C LYS A 500 6.32 -21.97 8.47
N ILE A 501 6.32 -20.65 8.55
CA ILE A 501 6.10 -19.79 7.40
C ILE A 501 7.03 -18.59 7.37
N MET A 502 7.47 -18.22 6.18
CA MET A 502 8.13 -16.94 5.93
C MET A 502 7.40 -16.22 4.81
N SER A 503 6.60 -15.23 5.20
CA SER A 503 5.93 -14.29 4.31
C SER A 503 6.16 -12.88 4.82
N ALA A 504 5.93 -11.87 3.97
CA ALA A 504 5.97 -10.47 4.36
C ALA A 504 4.57 -9.82 4.28
N ASP A 505 3.54 -10.56 3.87
CA ASP A 505 2.21 -10.05 3.63
C ASP A 505 1.17 -11.17 3.82
N GLU A 506 0.16 -10.93 4.65
CA GLU A 506 -0.87 -11.91 4.95
C GLU A 506 -1.66 -12.35 3.70
N LEU A 507 -1.78 -11.46 2.70
CA LEU A 507 -2.45 -11.78 1.44
C LEU A 507 -1.75 -12.90 0.67
N ASP A 508 -0.44 -13.13 0.85
CA ASP A 508 0.24 -14.30 0.28
C ASP A 508 -0.40 -15.61 0.77
N ILE A 509 -0.63 -15.67 2.08
CA ILE A 509 -1.15 -16.84 2.78
C ILE A 509 -2.64 -17.00 2.47
N CYS A 510 -3.39 -15.89 2.45
CA CYS A 510 -4.76 -15.86 1.98
C CYS A 510 -4.88 -16.39 0.54
N ALA A 511 -3.99 -15.98 -0.38
CA ALA A 511 -4.00 -16.43 -1.76
C ALA A 511 -3.71 -17.94 -1.87
N MET A 512 -2.76 -18.46 -1.10
CA MET A 512 -2.51 -19.90 -1.00
C MET A 512 -3.76 -20.66 -0.54
N PHE A 513 -4.41 -20.19 0.53
CA PHE A 513 -5.63 -20.78 1.05
C PHE A 513 -6.76 -20.77 0.01
N LEU A 514 -6.99 -19.62 -0.63
CA LEU A 514 -7.98 -19.48 -1.68
C LEU A 514 -7.69 -20.45 -2.83
N LYS A 515 -6.43 -20.60 -3.24
CA LYS A 515 -6.04 -21.43 -4.39
C LYS A 515 -6.16 -22.93 -4.09
N ASN A 516 -5.69 -23.39 -2.93
CA ASN A 516 -5.73 -24.81 -2.55
C ASN A 516 -5.63 -25.01 -1.03
N SER A 517 -6.76 -24.86 -0.31
CA SER A 517 -6.80 -25.06 1.15
C SER A 517 -6.43 -26.49 1.60
N ILE A 518 -6.77 -27.51 0.80
CA ILE A 518 -6.45 -28.92 1.10
C ILE A 518 -4.93 -29.15 1.00
N GLY A 519 -4.31 -28.62 -0.05
CA GLY A 519 -2.85 -28.68 -0.21
C GLY A 519 -2.13 -27.97 0.92
N LEU A 520 -2.61 -26.80 1.33
CA LEU A 520 -2.05 -26.07 2.46
C LEU A 520 -2.14 -26.86 3.78
N LYS A 521 -3.29 -27.48 4.06
CA LYS A 521 -3.46 -28.37 5.23
C LYS A 521 -2.49 -29.54 5.21
N LYS A 522 -2.26 -30.15 4.04
CA LYS A 522 -1.31 -31.26 3.91
C LYS A 522 0.12 -30.81 4.24
N LEU A 523 0.56 -29.65 3.73
CA LEU A 523 1.90 -29.11 4.01
C LEU A 523 2.12 -28.89 5.53
N ILE A 524 1.07 -28.45 6.23
CA ILE A 524 1.10 -28.27 7.69
C ILE A 524 1.24 -29.62 8.40
N SER A 525 0.48 -30.63 8.00
CA SER A 525 0.56 -31.99 8.56
C SER A 525 1.93 -32.64 8.32
N ASP A 526 2.55 -32.36 7.17
CA ASP A 526 3.89 -32.84 6.80
C ASP A 526 5.02 -32.04 7.48
N ASN A 527 4.69 -31.08 8.36
CA ASN A 527 5.62 -30.17 9.05
C ASN A 527 6.58 -29.43 8.09
N THR A 528 6.08 -29.09 6.90
CA THR A 528 6.88 -28.42 5.87
C THR A 528 6.98 -26.93 6.14
N PHE A 529 8.18 -26.36 6.02
CA PHE A 529 8.38 -24.92 6.04
C PHE A 529 7.92 -24.28 4.72
N ILE A 530 7.12 -23.21 4.82
CA ILE A 530 6.43 -22.61 3.68
C ILE A 530 7.00 -21.23 3.40
N ILE A 531 7.33 -20.99 2.13
CA ILE A 531 7.63 -19.66 1.59
C ILE A 531 6.62 -19.44 0.47
N PRO A 532 5.59 -18.60 0.67
CA PRO A 532 4.62 -18.32 -0.37
C PRO A 532 5.28 -17.66 -1.59
N ASP A 533 4.75 -17.96 -2.77
CA ASP A 533 5.09 -17.22 -3.99
C ASP A 533 4.34 -15.87 -3.97
N PRO A 534 5.04 -14.72 -3.92
CA PRO A 534 4.40 -13.40 -3.88
C PRO A 534 3.48 -13.12 -5.07
N LEU A 535 3.70 -13.77 -6.22
CA LEU A 535 2.86 -13.61 -7.41
C LEU A 535 1.46 -14.22 -7.23
N LEU A 536 1.24 -15.01 -6.17
CA LEU A 536 -0.09 -15.56 -5.87
C LEU A 536 -1.10 -14.47 -5.52
N GLN A 537 -0.65 -13.33 -4.99
CA GLN A 537 -1.52 -12.20 -4.64
C GLN A 537 -2.21 -11.58 -5.85
N ASN A 538 -1.70 -11.80 -7.08
CA ASN A 538 -2.34 -11.34 -8.32
C ASN A 538 -3.80 -11.82 -8.44
N ILE A 539 -4.18 -12.89 -7.73
CA ILE A 539 -5.58 -13.33 -7.66
C ILE A 539 -6.52 -12.22 -7.16
N PHE A 540 -6.09 -11.38 -6.22
CA PHE A 540 -6.90 -10.30 -5.67
C PHE A 540 -7.09 -9.18 -6.70
N ASP A 541 -6.02 -8.80 -7.39
CA ASP A 541 -6.08 -7.85 -8.51
C ASP A 541 -6.97 -8.37 -9.63
N GLU A 542 -6.84 -9.65 -10.01
CA GLU A 542 -7.71 -10.27 -10.99
C GLU A 542 -9.18 -10.21 -10.56
N MET A 543 -9.48 -10.54 -9.29
CA MET A 543 -10.84 -10.46 -8.76
C MET A 543 -11.36 -9.02 -8.76
N TYR A 544 -10.51 -8.04 -8.45
CA TYR A 544 -10.84 -6.62 -8.45
C TYR A 544 -11.15 -6.12 -9.86
N PHE A 545 -10.25 -6.34 -10.84
CA PHE A 545 -10.44 -5.89 -12.22
C PHE A 545 -11.60 -6.61 -12.92
N LYS A 546 -11.90 -7.85 -12.54
CA LYS A 546 -13.12 -8.58 -12.98
C LYS A 546 -14.39 -8.12 -12.25
N LYS A 547 -14.32 -7.11 -11.39
CA LYS A 547 -15.42 -6.55 -10.57
C LYS A 547 -16.10 -7.61 -9.68
N GLN A 548 -15.35 -8.63 -9.27
CA GLN A 548 -15.83 -9.73 -8.46
C GLN A 548 -15.78 -9.40 -6.97
N ILE A 549 -14.72 -8.71 -6.54
CA ILE A 549 -14.69 -8.01 -5.25
C ILE A 549 -14.98 -6.54 -5.52
N LYS A 550 -15.75 -5.92 -4.61
CA LYS A 550 -16.14 -4.51 -4.71
C LYS A 550 -16.07 -3.91 -3.31
N ILE A 551 -15.10 -3.03 -3.12
CA ILE A 551 -14.99 -2.21 -1.91
C ILE A 551 -16.10 -1.16 -1.97
N LYS A 552 -16.85 -1.02 -0.89
CA LYS A 552 -17.94 -0.06 -0.82
C LYS A 552 -17.36 1.32 -0.55
N GLN A 553 -17.41 2.20 -1.54
CA GLN A 553 -17.01 3.59 -1.38
C GLN A 553 -17.99 4.33 -0.46
N LYS A 554 -17.47 5.07 0.53
CA LYS A 554 -18.23 5.92 1.45
C LYS A 554 -18.56 7.29 0.87
N TYR A 555 -17.85 7.69 -0.18
CA TYR A 555 -18.16 8.85 -1.00
C TYR A 555 -18.21 8.42 -2.47
N LYS A 556 -19.27 8.81 -3.17
CA LYS A 556 -19.39 8.62 -4.62
C LYS A 556 -19.20 9.97 -5.29
N SER A 557 -18.07 10.13 -5.97
CA SER A 557 -17.86 11.29 -6.80
C SER A 557 -18.90 11.34 -7.94
N LYS A 558 -19.15 12.54 -8.42
CA LYS A 558 -20.00 12.80 -9.60
C LYS A 558 -19.26 12.62 -10.93
N PHE A 559 -17.94 12.36 -10.88
CA PHE A 559 -17.05 12.31 -12.04
C PHE A 559 -16.70 10.90 -12.50
#